data_AF-A0AAW2VMM9-F1
#
_entry.id   AF-A0AAW2VMM9-F1
#
_cell.length_a   1.000
_cell.length_b   1.000
_cell.length_c   1.000
_cell.angle_alpha   90.00
_cell.angle_beta   90.00
_cell.angle_gamma   90.00
#
_symmetry.space_group_name_H-M   'P 1'
#
loop_
_entity.id
_entity.type
_entity.pdbx_description
1 polymer ?
#
loop_
_entity_poly.entity_id
_entity_poly.type
_entity_poly.pdbx_seq_one_letter_code
_entity_poly.pdbx_strand_id
1 'polypeptide(L)'
;MLTDSSSCMVDEALTILSVLASHQEAKLAIMNGSTIPVLVDLLRTGSPRNKENAAATLLSLCKRDNENLARLTRLGAAIPLSELAKTGTERAKRKATSLLEQLRKSQQL
;
A
#
# COMPACT_ATOMS: atom_id res chain seq x y z
N MET A 1 -0.49 -30.55 -7.53
CA MET A 1 -1.34 -29.34 -7.49
C MET A 1 -1.51 -28.87 -6.05
N LEU A 2 -0.43 -28.42 -5.39
CA LEU A 2 -0.41 -28.05 -3.95
C LEU A 2 0.47 -26.83 -3.64
N THR A 3 0.71 -25.94 -4.60
CA THR A 3 1.78 -24.93 -4.45
C THR A 3 1.34 -23.48 -4.53
N ASP A 4 0.06 -23.15 -4.28
CA ASP A 4 -0.35 -21.73 -4.31
C ASP A 4 -1.38 -21.29 -3.26
N SER A 5 -1.62 -22.12 -2.25
CA SER A 5 -2.55 -21.75 -1.16
C SER A 5 -2.08 -20.50 -0.41
N SER A 6 -0.78 -20.24 -0.34
CA SER A 6 -0.22 -19.04 0.28
C SER A 6 -0.52 -17.75 -0.50
N SER A 7 -0.47 -17.78 -1.84
CA SER A 7 -0.75 -16.58 -2.66
C SER A 7 -2.21 -16.19 -2.59
N CYS A 8 -3.12 -17.18 -2.56
CA CYS A 8 -4.54 -16.95 -2.36
C CYS A 8 -4.77 -16.24 -1.02
N MET A 9 -4.30 -16.83 0.09
CA MET A 9 -4.52 -16.27 1.43
C MET A 9 -4.01 -14.84 1.59
N VAL A 10 -2.88 -14.49 0.96
CA VAL A 10 -2.35 -13.11 0.96
C VAL A 10 -3.26 -12.16 0.17
N ASP A 11 -3.80 -12.58 -0.98
CA ASP A 11 -4.77 -11.79 -1.76
C ASP A 11 -6.06 -11.51 -0.99
N GLU A 12 -6.61 -12.53 -0.30
CA GLU A 12 -7.81 -12.36 0.52
C GLU A 12 -7.56 -11.44 1.73
N ALA A 13 -6.46 -11.66 2.46
CA ALA A 13 -6.08 -10.83 3.60
C ALA A 13 -5.89 -9.36 3.18
N LEU A 14 -5.21 -9.10 2.05
CA LEU A 14 -5.03 -7.75 1.51
C LEU A 14 -6.33 -7.10 1.09
N THR A 15 -7.27 -7.89 0.55
CA THR A 15 -8.59 -7.38 0.17
C THR A 15 -9.36 -6.91 1.41
N ILE A 16 -9.35 -7.71 2.48
CA ILE A 16 -9.97 -7.35 3.78
C ILE A 16 -9.28 -6.11 4.37
N LEU A 17 -7.95 -6.09 4.41
CA LEU A 17 -7.17 -4.96 4.91
C LEU A 17 -7.47 -3.66 4.15
N SER A 18 -7.60 -3.71 2.82
CA SER A 18 -7.93 -2.53 2.02
C SER A 18 -9.32 -1.98 2.34
N VAL A 19 -10.28 -2.83 2.69
CA VAL A 19 -11.62 -2.40 3.10
C VAL A 19 -11.57 -1.80 4.51
N LEU A 20 -10.96 -2.52 5.45
CA LEU A 20 -10.83 -2.09 6.84
C LEU A 20 -10.07 -0.78 6.98
N ALA A 21 -8.99 -0.57 6.21
CA ALA A 21 -8.21 0.65 6.26
C ALA A 21 -9.00 1.91 5.86
N SER A 22 -10.21 1.79 5.31
CA SER A 22 -11.10 2.94 5.05
C SER A 22 -11.87 3.43 6.28
N HIS A 23 -11.90 2.64 7.37
CA HIS A 23 -12.56 2.95 8.64
C HIS A 23 -11.55 3.36 9.72
N GLN A 24 -11.82 4.46 10.44
CA GLN A 24 -10.85 5.08 11.35
C GLN A 24 -10.46 4.17 12.54
N GLU A 25 -11.41 3.43 13.12
CA GLU A 25 -11.14 2.51 14.23
C GLU A 25 -10.28 1.32 13.78
N ALA A 26 -10.54 0.80 12.58
CA ALA A 26 -9.78 -0.30 12.01
C ALA A 26 -8.37 0.14 11.57
N LYS A 27 -8.17 1.39 11.16
CA LYS A 27 -6.82 1.93 10.90
C LYS A 27 -5.92 1.80 12.12
N LEU A 28 -6.40 2.14 13.31
CA LEU A 28 -5.61 2.07 14.54
C LEU A 28 -5.17 0.63 14.85
N ALA A 29 -6.07 -0.35 14.66
CA ALA A 29 -5.74 -1.77 14.83
C ALA A 29 -4.70 -2.26 13.80
N ILE A 30 -4.78 -1.78 12.56
CA ILE A 30 -3.82 -2.09 11.49
C ILE A 30 -2.44 -1.44 11.75
N MET A 31 -2.42 -0.26 12.37
CA MET A 31 -1.21 0.52 12.65
C MET A 31 -0.37 -0.05 13.79
N ASN A 32 -0.99 -0.77 14.74
CA ASN A 32 -0.30 -1.41 15.86
C ASN A 32 0.62 -2.58 15.46
N GLY A 33 0.76 -2.88 14.16
CA GLY A 33 1.63 -3.92 13.62
C GLY A 33 2.72 -3.41 12.66
N SER A 34 3.52 -4.33 12.14
CA SER A 34 4.52 -4.12 11.09
C SER A 34 3.90 -3.96 9.67
N THR A 35 2.66 -3.46 9.59
CA THR A 35 1.87 -3.45 8.36
C THR A 35 2.49 -2.61 7.25
N ILE A 36 2.94 -1.38 7.54
CA ILE A 36 3.51 -0.50 6.51
C ILE A 36 4.75 -1.13 5.83
N PRO A 37 5.76 -1.64 6.57
CA PRO A 37 6.87 -2.39 5.98
C PRO A 37 6.42 -3.54 5.06
N VAL A 38 5.49 -4.37 5.53
CA VAL A 38 4.97 -5.52 4.75
C VAL A 38 4.30 -5.05 3.46
N LEU A 39 3.50 -3.99 3.51
CA LEU A 39 2.84 -3.45 2.32
C LEU A 39 3.86 -2.85 1.33
N VAL A 40 4.95 -2.24 1.80
CA VAL A 40 6.02 -1.75 0.92
C VAL A 40 6.75 -2.91 0.24
N ASP A 41 6.98 -4.02 0.94
CA ASP A 41 7.57 -5.21 0.33
C ASP A 41 6.63 -5.83 -0.71
N LEU A 42 5.33 -5.90 -0.44
CA LEU A 42 4.34 -6.37 -1.41
C LEU A 42 4.27 -5.49 -2.67
N LEU A 43 4.52 -4.18 -2.58
CA LEU A 43 4.66 -3.33 -3.78
C LEU A 43 5.83 -3.76 -4.67
N ARG A 44 6.91 -4.30 -4.08
CA ARG A 44 8.10 -4.77 -4.80
C ARG A 44 7.87 -6.15 -5.40
N THR A 45 7.46 -7.11 -4.57
CA THR A 45 7.52 -8.55 -4.90
C THR A 45 6.17 -9.20 -5.13
N GLY A 46 5.07 -8.53 -4.75
CA GLY A 46 3.73 -9.12 -4.80
C GLY A 46 3.18 -9.32 -6.22
N SER A 47 2.11 -10.11 -6.32
CA SER A 47 1.33 -10.25 -7.55
C SER A 47 0.77 -8.89 -8.01
N PRO A 48 0.34 -8.72 -9.27
CA PRO A 48 -0.32 -7.48 -9.71
C PRO A 48 -1.51 -7.08 -8.81
N ARG A 49 -2.27 -8.06 -8.32
CA ARG A 49 -3.37 -7.86 -7.37
C ARG A 49 -2.87 -7.44 -5.99
N ASN A 50 -1.83 -8.10 -5.46
CA ASN A 50 -1.21 -7.69 -4.20
C ASN A 50 -0.71 -6.25 -4.27
N LYS A 51 -0.01 -5.87 -5.35
CA LYS A 51 0.54 -4.51 -5.55
C LYS A 51 -0.56 -3.46 -5.58
N GLU A 52 -1.65 -3.72 -6.30
CA GLU A 52 -2.82 -2.82 -6.33
C GLU A 52 -3.44 -2.65 -4.94
N ASN A 53 -3.67 -3.76 -4.23
CA ASN A 53 -4.27 -3.74 -2.90
C ASN A 53 -3.34 -3.08 -1.87
N ALA A 54 -2.02 -3.33 -1.94
CA ALA A 54 -1.04 -2.69 -1.08
C ALA A 54 -1.05 -1.17 -1.29
N ALA A 55 -1.06 -0.70 -2.55
CA ALA A 55 -1.18 0.72 -2.85
C ALA A 55 -2.50 1.32 -2.33
N ALA A 56 -3.61 0.59 -2.42
CA ALA A 56 -4.90 1.02 -1.88
C ALA A 56 -4.88 1.19 -0.36
N THR A 57 -4.37 0.19 0.35
CA THR A 57 -4.26 0.20 1.81
C THR A 57 -3.33 1.31 2.28
N LEU A 58 -2.16 1.45 1.66
CA LEU A 58 -1.20 2.53 1.99
C LEU A 58 -1.80 3.92 1.75
N LEU A 59 -2.51 4.13 0.64
CA LEU A 59 -3.19 5.39 0.36
C LEU A 59 -4.22 5.73 1.45
N SER A 60 -4.93 4.73 1.97
CA SER A 60 -5.90 4.95 3.04
C SER A 60 -5.24 5.23 4.39
N LEU A 61 -4.16 4.53 4.73
CA LEU A 61 -3.38 4.73 5.95
C LEU A 61 -2.69 6.10 5.99
N CYS A 62 -2.21 6.59 4.84
CA CYS A 62 -1.51 7.87 4.75
C CYS A 62 -2.45 9.08 4.60
N LYS A 63 -3.75 8.85 4.37
CA LYS A 63 -4.72 9.93 4.18
C LYS A 63 -4.80 10.77 5.46
N ARG A 64 -4.25 11.99 5.39
CA ARG A 64 -4.12 12.97 6.50
C ARG A 64 -3.20 12.50 7.64
N ASP A 65 -2.22 11.66 7.33
CA ASP A 65 -1.24 11.16 8.29
C ASP A 65 0.19 11.37 7.77
N ASN A 66 0.82 12.47 8.21
CA ASN A 66 2.16 12.86 7.77
C ASN A 66 3.25 11.92 8.33
N GLU A 67 3.00 11.28 9.48
CA GLU A 67 3.97 10.35 10.07
C GLU A 67 4.08 9.08 9.22
N ASN A 68 2.93 8.56 8.75
CA ASN A 68 2.89 7.44 7.82
C ASN A 68 3.53 7.78 6.46
N LEU A 69 3.33 8.99 5.94
CA LEU A 69 3.99 9.47 4.71
C LEU A 69 5.51 9.55 4.90
N ALA A 70 5.99 10.06 6.02
CA ALA A 70 7.41 10.08 6.37
C ALA A 70 7.98 8.66 6.50
N ARG A 71 7.22 7.73 7.11
CA ARG A 71 7.60 6.31 7.20
C ARG A 71 7.72 5.65 5.83
N LEU A 72 6.78 5.88 4.92
CA LEU A 72 6.86 5.37 3.53
C LEU A 72 8.09 5.91 2.79
N THR A 73 8.40 7.19 2.98
CA THR A 73 9.59 7.81 2.40
C THR A 73 10.86 7.12 2.89
N ARG A 74 11.00 6.93 4.21
CA ARG A 74 12.16 6.23 4.82
C ARG A 74 12.29 4.78 4.36
N LEU A 75 11.17 4.11 4.11
CA LEU A 75 11.14 2.72 3.61
C LEU A 75 11.41 2.61 2.11
N GLY A 76 11.61 3.72 1.39
CA GLY A 76 11.92 3.70 -0.04
C GLY A 76 10.73 3.30 -0.91
N ALA A 77 9.49 3.63 -0.49
CA ALA A 77 8.28 3.26 -1.24
C ALA A 77 8.14 4.00 -2.59
N ALA A 78 8.85 5.12 -2.79
CA ALA A 78 8.73 5.94 -3.99
C ALA A 78 9.08 5.20 -5.29
N ILE A 79 10.10 4.32 -5.25
CA ILE A 79 10.53 3.53 -6.42
C ILE A 79 9.45 2.54 -6.86
N PRO A 80 9.00 1.57 -6.01
CA PRO A 80 8.00 0.61 -6.44
C PRO A 80 6.63 1.25 -6.73
N LEU A 81 6.29 2.38 -6.09
CA LEU A 81 5.10 3.16 -6.47
C LEU A 81 5.25 3.78 -7.87
N SER A 82 6.43 4.30 -8.21
CA SER A 82 6.68 4.87 -9.54
C SER A 82 6.64 3.82 -10.63
N GLU A 83 7.14 2.61 -10.36
CA GLU A 83 7.01 1.47 -11.26
C GLU A 83 5.54 1.07 -11.43
N LEU A 84 4.80 0.91 -10.32
CA LEU A 84 3.38 0.56 -10.36
C LEU A 84 2.54 1.61 -11.11
N ALA A 85 2.88 2.89 -10.98
CA ALA A 85 2.25 3.98 -11.74
C ALA A 85 2.48 3.89 -13.26
N LYS A 86 3.54 3.22 -13.70
CA LYS A 86 3.87 3.02 -15.12
C LYS A 86 3.28 1.72 -15.67
N THR A 87 3.38 0.63 -14.91
CA THR A 87 3.14 -0.73 -15.42
C THR A 87 1.88 -1.40 -14.86
N GLY A 88 1.25 -0.82 -13.84
CA GLY A 88 0.09 -1.42 -13.18
C GLY A 88 -1.20 -1.40 -14.01
N THR A 89 -2.27 -1.99 -13.45
CA THR A 89 -3.64 -1.80 -13.96
C THR A 89 -4.04 -0.33 -13.88
N GLU A 90 -5.06 0.11 -14.61
CA GLU A 90 -5.58 1.49 -14.51
C GLU A 90 -6.02 1.87 -13.10
N ARG A 91 -6.42 0.89 -12.29
CA ARG A 91 -6.76 1.10 -10.89
C ARG A 91 -5.49 1.22 -10.02
N ALA A 92 -4.49 0.38 -10.24
CA ALA A 92 -3.21 0.46 -9.55
C ALA A 92 -2.46 1.77 -9.87
N LYS A 93 -2.41 2.16 -11.15
CA LYS A 93 -1.76 3.41 -11.59
C LYS A 93 -2.34 4.62 -10.89
N ARG A 94 -3.67 4.77 -10.89
CA ARG A 94 -4.35 5.89 -10.21
C ARG A 94 -4.01 5.97 -8.72
N LYS A 95 -3.99 4.83 -8.03
CA LYS A 95 -3.66 4.76 -6.59
C LYS A 95 -2.20 5.12 -6.32
N ALA A 96 -1.29 4.56 -7.12
CA ALA A 96 0.15 4.81 -7.01
C ALA A 96 0.47 6.28 -7.27
N THR A 97 -0.08 6.87 -8.33
CA THR A 97 0.08 8.30 -8.66
C THR A 97 -0.45 9.18 -7.52
N SER A 98 -1.64 8.89 -7.00
CA SER A 98 -2.21 9.67 -5.89
C SER A 98 -1.34 9.61 -4.62
N LEU A 99 -0.78 8.45 -4.30
CA LEU A 99 0.11 8.31 -3.14
C LEU A 99 1.46 9.01 -3.36
N LEU A 100 2.01 8.95 -4.57
CA LEU A 100 3.23 9.70 -4.93
C LEU A 100 3.03 11.21 -4.81
N GLU A 101 1.87 11.73 -5.20
CA GLU A 101 1.53 13.14 -5.02
C GLU A 101 1.46 13.53 -3.53
N GLN A 102 0.90 12.67 -2.68
CA GLN A 102 0.87 12.91 -1.24
C GLN A 102 2.27 12.93 -0.63
N LEU A 103 3.13 11.98 -1.01
CA LEU A 103 4.53 11.95 -0.56
C LEU A 103 5.26 13.24 -0.95
N ARG A 104 5.11 13.68 -2.20
CA ARG A 104 5.72 14.95 -2.68
C ARG A 104 5.22 16.17 -1.90
N LYS A 105 3.91 16.26 -1.66
CA LYS A 105 3.31 17.37 -0.89
C LYS A 105 3.80 17.39 0.56
N SER A 106 3.98 16.23 1.19
CA SER A 106 4.46 16.13 2.56
C SER A 106 5.93 16.55 2.75
N GLN A 107 6.73 16.55 1.69
CA GLN A 107 8.14 16.98 1.73
C GLN A 107 8.32 18.49 1.56
N GLN A 108 7.25 19.22 1.24
CA GLN A 108 7.26 20.67 0.99
C GLN A 108 6.74 21.48 2.18
N LEU A 109 6.31 20.81 3.26
CA LEU A 109 5.83 21.36 4.52
C LEU A 109 6.87 21.16 5.61
#